data_AF-A0A977L2D3-F1
#
_entry.id   AF-A0A977L2D3-F1
#
_cell.length_a   1.000
_cell.length_b   1.000
_cell.length_c   1.000
_cell.angle_alpha   90.00
_cell.angle_beta   90.00
_cell.angle_gamma   90.00
#
_symmetry.space_group_name_H-M   'P 1'
#
loop_
_entity.id
_entity.type
_entity.pdbx_description
1 polymer ?
#
loop_
_entity_poly.entity_id
_entity_poly.type
_entity_poly.pdbx_seq_one_letter_code
_entity_poly.pdbx_strand_id
1 'polypeptide(L)'
;MSSTQTMTVLIQDQKSQENLSFSPPVQIINSMDSSLESVPNLFILTSATHLNNVSSLVRNTNQKHHLRVLFIREDINPSWLPQILERANLRTLRNTLSYQDSESNLPQRVINAWSWGAQDQLIAKATVLGDRLLVLSCGMEKFEVAFADLPCLKNIPTAEQSNFMISEEGSYLYWEKQDIHLDLDALRYVINPQIKAKFDAQRLTHDVLFGKAIAALRKQHKLKQSDIIGLSERQVSRIEKGEGTKVATLQLFAQAHKMELNDYLATVGNLVSSIPDDFLFNDYDTNSSVNKPLFKDKLRQIMENETIEVISSSSNSDCPSMEE
;
A
#
# COMPACT_ATOMS: atom_id res chain seq x y z
N MET A 1 12.74 17.45 -0.80
CA MET A 1 13.80 16.74 -1.56
C MET A 1 14.38 15.67 -0.66
N SER A 2 13.99 14.40 -0.86
CA SER A 2 14.47 13.29 -0.01
C SER A 2 15.94 13.04 -0.30
N SER A 3 16.82 13.18 0.70
CA SER A 3 18.21 12.72 0.55
C SER A 3 18.16 11.22 0.28
N THR A 4 18.60 10.77 -0.90
CA THR A 4 18.80 9.34 -1.18
C THR A 4 19.77 8.80 -0.13
N GLN A 5 19.23 8.15 0.90
CA GLN A 5 20.04 7.57 1.95
C GLN A 5 20.73 6.34 1.35
N THR A 6 22.06 6.35 1.31
CA THR A 6 22.84 5.19 0.88
C THR A 6 22.50 4.00 1.77
N MET A 7 22.14 2.88 1.15
CA MET A 7 21.87 1.63 1.86
C MET A 7 23.07 0.71 1.71
N THR A 8 23.37 -0.04 2.76
CA THR A 8 24.48 -1.01 2.74
C THR A 8 23.95 -2.41 2.95
N VAL A 9 24.32 -3.32 2.07
CA VAL A 9 23.91 -4.73 2.10
C VAL A 9 25.14 -5.59 2.31
N LEU A 10 25.24 -6.20 3.49
CA LEU A 10 26.25 -7.21 3.80
C LEU A 10 25.73 -8.59 3.39
N ILE A 11 26.41 -9.25 2.46
CA ILE A 11 26.09 -10.61 2.04
C ILE A 11 27.15 -11.56 2.59
N GLN A 12 26.73 -12.53 3.41
CA GLN A 12 27.60 -13.59 3.96
C GLN A 12 27.22 -14.99 3.46
N ASP A 13 26.18 -15.07 2.63
CA ASP A 13 25.73 -16.31 2.01
C ASP A 13 25.83 -16.23 0.49
N GLN A 14 26.72 -17.06 -0.08
CA GLN A 14 27.06 -17.02 -1.50
C GLN A 14 25.85 -17.35 -2.41
N LYS A 15 25.00 -18.29 -1.99
CA LYS A 15 23.81 -18.68 -2.77
C LYS A 15 22.69 -17.62 -2.73
N SER A 16 22.65 -16.76 -1.70
CA SER A 16 21.80 -15.56 -1.73
C SER A 16 22.31 -14.55 -2.74
N GLN A 17 23.64 -14.41 -2.89
CA GLN A 17 24.25 -13.42 -3.80
C GLN A 17 23.85 -13.64 -5.27
N GLU A 18 23.70 -14.90 -5.70
CA GLU A 18 23.37 -15.25 -7.08
C GLU A 18 21.98 -14.79 -7.52
N ASN A 19 21.07 -14.54 -6.57
CA ASN A 19 19.67 -14.23 -6.83
C ASN A 19 19.35 -12.73 -6.67
N LEU A 20 20.36 -11.89 -6.44
CA LEU A 20 20.16 -10.49 -6.09
C LEU A 20 20.80 -9.58 -7.13
N SER A 21 20.03 -8.59 -7.56
CA SER A 21 20.43 -7.56 -8.52
C SER A 21 20.08 -6.20 -7.96
N PHE A 22 21.09 -5.44 -7.53
CA PHE A 22 20.88 -4.13 -6.92
C PHE A 22 21.39 -3.02 -7.83
N SER A 23 20.58 -1.98 -8.02
CA SER A 23 20.98 -0.72 -8.60
C SER A 23 21.33 0.30 -7.50
N PRO A 24 22.12 1.35 -7.80
CA PRO A 24 22.29 2.48 -6.89
C PRO A 24 20.93 3.00 -6.37
N PRO A 25 20.83 3.44 -5.10
CA PRO A 25 21.91 3.79 -4.15
C PRO A 25 22.31 2.66 -3.18
N VAL A 26 22.22 1.39 -3.60
CA VAL A 26 22.63 0.23 -2.79
C VAL A 26 24.12 -0.05 -2.92
N GLN A 27 24.83 -0.14 -1.79
CA GLN A 27 26.22 -0.59 -1.70
C GLN A 27 26.28 -2.03 -1.19
N ILE A 28 26.88 -2.93 -1.97
CA ILE A 28 27.06 -4.34 -1.59
C ILE A 28 28.45 -4.53 -0.98
N ILE A 29 28.51 -5.21 0.16
CA ILE A 29 29.75 -5.54 0.86
C ILE A 29 29.76 -7.05 1.16
N ASN A 30 30.87 -7.72 0.87
CA ASN A 30 31.04 -9.16 1.08
C ASN A 30 32.00 -9.49 2.24
N SER A 31 32.74 -8.50 2.74
CA SER A 31 33.70 -8.66 3.83
C SER A 31 33.21 -7.95 5.09
N MET A 32 33.27 -8.64 6.24
CA MET A 32 33.04 -7.99 7.53
C MET A 32 34.23 -7.11 7.91
N ASP A 33 33.96 -5.83 8.15
CA ASP A 33 34.88 -4.87 8.77
C ASP A 33 34.17 -4.17 9.95
N SER A 34 34.95 -3.79 10.95
CA SER A 34 34.53 -3.00 12.11
C SER A 34 33.83 -1.69 11.74
N SER A 35 34.17 -1.10 10.59
CA SER A 35 33.54 0.13 10.07
C SER A 35 32.04 -0.03 9.79
N LEU A 36 31.56 -1.26 9.53
CA LEU A 36 30.15 -1.56 9.26
C LEU A 36 29.24 -1.27 10.44
N GLU A 37 29.77 -1.27 11.67
CA GLU A 37 28.95 -1.00 12.85
C GLU A 37 28.41 0.43 12.90
N SER A 38 29.09 1.37 12.25
CA SER A 38 28.70 2.77 12.16
C SER A 38 27.85 3.11 10.94
N VAL A 39 27.67 2.17 10.02
CA VAL A 39 26.96 2.42 8.76
C VAL A 39 25.45 2.41 9.01
N PRO A 40 24.72 3.50 8.72
CA PRO A 40 23.26 3.52 8.82
C PRO A 40 22.62 2.71 7.68
N ASN A 41 21.35 2.34 7.84
CA ASN A 41 20.58 1.60 6.84
C ASN A 41 21.26 0.28 6.40
N LEU A 42 21.71 -0.50 7.37
CA LEU A 42 22.39 -1.76 7.14
C LEU A 42 21.37 -2.91 6.99
N PHE A 43 21.54 -3.69 5.93
CA PHE A 43 20.87 -4.94 5.67
C PHE A 43 21.89 -6.07 5.72
N ILE A 44 21.56 -7.17 6.39
CA ILE A 44 22.48 -8.31 6.53
C ILE A 44 21.79 -9.56 6.01
N LEU A 45 22.43 -10.26 5.07
CA LEU A 45 21.97 -11.54 4.54
C LEU A 45 22.93 -12.63 4.97
N THR A 46 22.41 -13.63 5.66
CA THR A 46 23.17 -14.80 6.10
C THR A 46 22.30 -16.05 6.01
N SER A 47 22.93 -17.22 6.05
CA SER A 47 22.22 -18.48 6.25
C SER A 47 22.10 -18.80 7.73
N ALA A 48 21.15 -19.66 8.11
CA ALA A 48 20.98 -20.03 9.51
C ALA A 48 22.25 -20.72 10.08
N THR A 49 22.94 -21.53 9.27
CA THR A 49 24.25 -22.14 9.64
C THR A 49 25.37 -21.13 9.90
N HIS A 50 25.38 -19.99 9.20
CA HIS A 50 26.41 -18.95 9.32
C HIS A 50 26.00 -17.77 10.20
N LEU A 51 24.86 -17.86 10.90
CA LEU A 51 24.34 -16.78 11.74
C LEU A 51 25.32 -16.33 12.83
N ASN A 52 26.09 -17.26 13.39
CA ASN A 52 27.13 -16.96 14.38
C ASN A 52 28.19 -15.99 13.87
N ASN A 53 28.48 -15.98 12.56
CA ASN A 53 29.55 -15.14 12.01
C ASN A 53 29.17 -13.66 12.05
N VAL A 54 27.87 -13.33 11.94
CA VAL A 54 27.36 -11.96 11.88
C VAL A 54 26.76 -11.47 13.21
N SER A 55 26.71 -12.31 14.24
CA SER A 55 25.89 -12.03 15.43
C SER A 55 26.38 -10.82 16.24
N SER A 56 27.70 -10.62 16.36
CA SER A 56 28.29 -9.44 17.01
C SER A 56 27.91 -8.16 16.27
N LEU A 57 28.05 -8.15 14.95
CA LEU A 57 27.70 -7.02 14.10
C LEU A 57 26.20 -6.71 14.16
N VAL A 58 25.34 -7.72 14.05
CA VAL A 58 23.88 -7.59 14.18
C VAL A 58 23.53 -6.95 15.51
N ARG A 59 24.13 -7.41 16.61
CA ARG A 59 23.87 -6.86 17.95
C ARG A 59 24.28 -5.39 18.05
N ASN A 60 25.50 -5.06 17.62
CA ASN A 60 26.06 -3.71 17.73
C ASN A 60 25.29 -2.71 16.85
N THR A 61 24.94 -3.11 15.63
CA THR A 61 24.19 -2.26 14.68
C THR A 61 22.73 -2.10 15.09
N ASN A 62 22.10 -3.14 15.64
CA ASN A 62 20.74 -3.05 16.15
C ASN A 62 20.64 -2.13 17.38
N GLN A 63 21.63 -2.18 18.29
CA GLN A 63 21.71 -1.26 19.43
C GLN A 63 21.82 0.21 19.01
N LYS A 64 22.48 0.49 17.88
CA LYS A 64 22.64 1.83 17.30
C LYS A 64 21.47 2.23 16.38
N HIS A 65 20.43 1.39 16.25
CA HIS A 65 19.34 1.58 15.29
C HIS A 65 19.80 1.73 13.83
N HIS A 66 20.94 1.12 13.49
CA HIS A 66 21.49 1.09 12.13
C HIS A 66 20.99 -0.10 11.32
N LEU A 67 20.72 -1.23 11.97
CA LEU A 67 20.17 -2.43 11.34
C LEU A 67 18.71 -2.22 10.91
N ARG A 68 18.44 -2.37 9.61
CA ARG A 68 17.07 -2.36 9.07
C ARG A 68 16.47 -3.73 9.01
N VAL A 69 17.19 -4.70 8.45
CA VAL A 69 16.72 -6.09 8.36
C VAL A 69 17.91 -7.05 8.41
N LEU A 70 17.74 -8.11 9.20
CA LEU A 70 18.54 -9.34 9.17
C LEU A 70 17.73 -10.40 8.43
N PHE A 71 18.19 -10.79 7.25
CA PHE A 71 17.64 -11.91 6.49
C PHE A 71 18.40 -13.19 6.84
N ILE A 72 17.64 -14.23 7.20
CA ILE A 72 18.16 -15.55 7.54
C ILE A 72 17.59 -16.54 6.53
N ARG A 73 18.42 -17.06 5.64
CA ARG A 73 18.02 -18.17 4.78
C ARG A 73 17.93 -19.46 5.59
N GLU A 74 16.80 -20.14 5.50
CA GLU A 74 16.54 -21.42 6.16
C GLU A 74 17.22 -22.58 5.40
N ASP A 75 18.55 -22.73 5.55
CA ASP A 75 19.35 -23.82 4.98
C ASP A 75 19.32 -25.12 5.80
N ILE A 76 18.43 -25.17 6.78
CA ILE A 76 18.25 -26.23 7.77
C ILE A 76 16.77 -26.24 8.19
N ASN A 77 16.35 -27.26 8.95
CA ASN A 77 14.97 -27.35 9.41
C ASN A 77 14.56 -26.12 10.26
N PRO A 78 13.49 -25.39 9.87
CA PRO A 78 13.05 -24.16 10.54
C PRO A 78 12.73 -24.33 12.03
N SER A 79 12.40 -25.56 12.47
CA SER A 79 12.15 -25.86 13.88
C SER A 79 13.35 -25.56 14.81
N TRP A 80 14.55 -25.46 14.24
CA TRP A 80 15.79 -25.17 14.97
C TRP A 80 16.15 -23.69 15.02
N LEU A 81 15.41 -22.82 14.32
CA LEU A 81 15.72 -21.39 14.26
C LEU A 81 15.80 -20.73 15.65
N PRO A 82 14.91 -21.03 16.62
CA PRO A 82 15.03 -20.48 17.98
C PRO A 82 16.35 -20.87 18.66
N GLN A 83 16.75 -22.14 18.57
CA GLN A 83 17.99 -22.65 19.19
C GLN A 83 19.24 -22.07 18.52
N ILE A 84 19.15 -21.74 17.24
CA ILE A 84 20.26 -21.16 16.49
C ILE A 84 20.43 -19.68 16.78
N LEU A 85 19.33 -18.95 16.91
CA LEU A 85 19.35 -17.59 17.44
C LEU A 85 19.97 -17.56 18.84
N GLU A 86 19.56 -18.49 19.72
CA GLU A 86 20.12 -18.63 21.07
C GLU A 86 21.62 -18.94 21.03
N ARG A 87 22.05 -19.91 20.21
CA ARG A 87 23.47 -20.25 20.01
C ARG A 87 24.29 -19.06 19.49
N ALA A 88 23.69 -18.22 18.65
CA ALA A 88 24.29 -17.00 18.13
C ALA A 88 24.29 -15.85 19.16
N ASN A 89 23.72 -16.05 20.35
CA ASN A 89 23.50 -15.02 21.36
C ASN A 89 22.67 -13.84 20.83
N LEU A 90 21.72 -14.13 19.95
CA LEU A 90 20.76 -13.18 19.39
C LEU A 90 19.39 -13.44 20.01
N ARG A 91 18.77 -12.38 20.54
CA ARG A 91 17.34 -12.41 20.86
C ARG A 91 16.56 -12.26 19.56
N THR A 92 15.33 -12.75 19.52
CA THR A 92 14.41 -12.49 18.40
C THR A 92 14.25 -10.98 18.25
N LEU A 93 14.77 -10.42 17.16
CA LEU A 93 14.68 -8.99 16.86
C LEU A 93 13.40 -8.72 16.07
N ARG A 94 12.87 -7.50 16.19
CA ARG A 94 11.76 -7.03 15.34
C ARG A 94 12.15 -7.05 13.86
N ASN A 95 13.44 -6.85 13.58
CA ASN A 95 14.01 -6.66 12.25
C ASN A 95 14.63 -7.95 11.70
N THR A 96 14.11 -9.13 12.06
CA THR A 96 14.60 -10.42 11.57
C THR A 96 13.55 -11.07 10.69
N LEU A 97 13.98 -11.48 9.48
CA LEU A 97 13.18 -12.19 8.51
C LEU A 97 13.85 -13.50 8.15
N SER A 98 13.14 -14.62 8.35
CA SER A 98 13.55 -15.91 7.79
C SER A 98 12.81 -16.19 6.49
N TYR A 99 13.52 -16.81 5.54
CA TYR A 99 12.98 -17.14 4.23
C TYR A 99 13.58 -18.44 3.69
N GLN A 100 12.81 -19.13 2.86
CA GLN A 100 13.21 -20.36 2.20
C GLN A 100 13.72 -20.09 0.79
N ASP A 101 14.36 -21.09 0.17
CA ASP A 101 14.84 -20.97 -1.21
C ASP A 101 13.71 -20.65 -2.20
N SER A 102 12.47 -21.09 -1.93
CA SER A 102 11.28 -20.76 -2.73
C SER A 102 10.85 -19.28 -2.62
N GLU A 103 11.32 -18.57 -1.60
CA GLU A 103 11.07 -17.15 -1.36
C GLU A 103 12.33 -16.31 -1.65
N SER A 104 13.17 -16.73 -2.61
CA SER A 104 14.46 -16.09 -2.91
C SER A 104 14.37 -14.61 -3.30
N ASN A 105 13.21 -14.16 -3.79
CA ASN A 105 12.96 -12.75 -4.12
C ASN A 105 12.68 -11.85 -2.90
N LEU A 106 12.49 -12.41 -1.70
CA LEU A 106 12.12 -11.65 -0.51
C LEU A 106 13.18 -10.60 -0.12
N PRO A 107 14.50 -10.90 -0.06
CA PRO A 107 15.50 -9.88 0.27
C PRO A 107 15.55 -8.77 -0.78
N GLN A 108 15.46 -9.12 -2.07
CA GLN A 108 15.45 -8.16 -3.17
C GLN A 108 14.29 -7.17 -3.03
N ARG A 109 13.07 -7.70 -2.85
CA ARG A 109 11.84 -6.92 -2.70
C ARG A 109 11.92 -5.92 -1.56
N VAL A 110 12.41 -6.37 -0.40
CA VAL A 110 12.54 -5.50 0.77
C VAL A 110 13.57 -4.41 0.50
N ILE A 111 14.73 -4.74 -0.05
CA ILE A 111 15.78 -3.75 -0.35
C ILE A 111 15.30 -2.75 -1.41
N ASN A 112 14.59 -3.20 -2.45
CA ASN A 112 13.97 -2.34 -3.46
C ASN A 112 12.98 -1.37 -2.81
N ALA A 113 12.09 -1.85 -1.95
CA ALA A 113 11.12 -1.03 -1.27
C ALA A 113 11.77 0.09 -0.45
N TRP A 114 12.88 -0.20 0.25
CA TRP A 114 13.67 0.81 0.95
C TRP A 114 14.36 1.79 -0.01
N SER A 115 14.84 1.30 -1.16
CA SER A 115 15.45 2.15 -2.20
C SER A 115 14.49 3.19 -2.75
N TRP A 116 13.20 2.85 -2.83
CA TRP A 116 12.13 3.72 -3.30
C TRP A 116 11.51 4.58 -2.19
N GLY A 117 11.89 4.38 -0.93
CA GLY A 117 11.22 5.00 0.21
C GLY A 117 9.77 4.51 0.41
N ALA A 118 9.44 3.34 -0.13
CA ALA A 118 8.13 2.71 -0.11
C ALA A 118 8.03 1.52 0.87
N GLN A 119 8.99 1.41 1.82
CA GLN A 119 9.05 0.29 2.76
C GLN A 119 7.79 0.12 3.60
N ASP A 120 7.09 1.22 3.88
CA ASP A 120 5.85 1.21 4.65
C ASP A 120 4.61 0.98 3.77
N GLN A 121 4.76 0.88 2.44
CA GLN A 121 3.66 0.68 1.50
C GLN A 121 3.66 -0.73 0.89
N LEU A 122 4.82 -1.39 0.89
CA LEU A 122 5.00 -2.70 0.26
C LEU A 122 5.06 -3.84 1.29
N ILE A 123 4.57 -5.00 0.87
CA ILE A 123 4.48 -6.25 1.62
C ILE A 123 5.76 -7.05 1.44
N ALA A 124 6.41 -7.38 2.56
CA ALA A 124 7.55 -8.29 2.58
C ALA A 124 7.12 -9.76 2.62
N LYS A 125 6.20 -10.09 3.52
CA LYS A 125 5.77 -11.46 3.79
C LYS A 125 4.36 -11.48 4.35
N ALA A 126 3.62 -12.55 4.07
CA ALA A 126 2.30 -12.79 4.64
C ALA A 126 2.09 -14.27 4.94
N THR A 127 1.27 -14.58 5.93
CA THR A 127 0.87 -15.95 6.29
C THR A 127 -0.49 -15.98 6.97
N VAL A 128 -1.14 -17.13 6.96
CA VAL A 128 -2.40 -17.36 7.67
C VAL A 128 -2.12 -18.07 9.00
N LEU A 129 -2.64 -17.51 10.09
CA LEU A 129 -2.60 -18.09 11.42
C LEU A 129 -4.03 -18.29 11.92
N GLY A 130 -4.56 -19.50 11.75
CA GLY A 130 -5.96 -19.79 12.10
C GLY A 130 -6.93 -18.99 11.22
N ASP A 131 -7.74 -18.12 11.82
CA ASP A 131 -8.71 -17.24 11.14
C ASP A 131 -8.17 -15.83 10.86
N ARG A 132 -6.85 -15.65 10.97
CA ARG A 132 -6.17 -14.36 10.84
C ARG A 132 -5.13 -14.35 9.73
N LEU A 133 -5.05 -13.23 9.05
CA LEU A 133 -4.01 -12.90 8.11
C LEU A 133 -2.95 -12.07 8.85
N LEU A 134 -1.72 -12.57 8.88
CA LEU A 134 -0.55 -11.86 9.38
C LEU A 134 0.26 -11.36 8.18
N VAL A 135 0.49 -10.05 8.11
CA VAL A 135 1.25 -9.40 7.04
C VAL A 135 2.39 -8.58 7.65
N LEU A 136 3.56 -8.67 7.04
CA LEU A 136 4.72 -7.86 7.39
C LEU A 136 5.04 -6.91 6.23
N SER A 137 5.15 -5.61 6.50
CA SER A 137 5.67 -4.65 5.52
C SER A 137 7.17 -4.80 5.30
N CYS A 138 7.69 -4.24 4.21
CA CYS A 138 9.12 -4.08 3.99
C CYS A 138 9.80 -3.19 5.06
N GLY A 139 9.04 -2.38 5.79
CA GLY A 139 9.46 -1.61 6.96
C GLY A 139 9.44 -2.38 8.28
N MET A 140 9.12 -3.69 8.26
CA MET A 140 9.01 -4.56 9.45
C MET A 140 7.87 -4.15 10.41
N GLU A 141 6.83 -3.50 9.88
CA GLU A 141 5.56 -3.29 10.58
C GLU A 141 4.70 -4.54 10.42
N LYS A 142 4.07 -4.97 11.51
CA LYS A 142 3.22 -6.17 11.55
C LYS A 142 1.76 -5.74 11.54
N PHE A 143 0.99 -6.34 10.64
CA PHE A 143 -0.44 -6.19 10.53
C PHE A 143 -1.09 -7.55 10.79
N GLU A 144 -2.07 -7.57 11.67
CA GLU A 144 -2.81 -8.79 11.99
C GLU A 144 -4.30 -8.45 11.94
N VAL A 145 -5.02 -9.11 11.03
CA VAL A 145 -6.46 -8.89 10.82
C VAL A 145 -7.19 -10.22 10.76
N ALA A 146 -8.41 -10.28 11.29
CA ALA A 146 -9.26 -11.44 11.06
C ALA A 146 -9.83 -11.38 9.64
N PHE A 147 -9.97 -12.54 8.99
CA PHE A 147 -10.61 -12.62 7.67
C PHE A 147 -12.05 -12.05 7.70
N ALA A 148 -12.73 -12.16 8.84
CA ALA A 148 -14.09 -11.65 9.04
C ALA A 148 -14.18 -10.11 9.07
N ASP A 149 -13.09 -9.41 9.40
CA ASP A 149 -13.06 -7.95 9.51
C ASP A 149 -12.88 -7.27 8.15
N LEU A 150 -12.42 -8.02 7.14
CA LEU A 150 -12.25 -7.56 5.76
C LEU A 150 -13.41 -8.05 4.88
N PRO A 151 -14.28 -7.15 4.38
CA PRO A 151 -15.42 -7.54 3.56
C PRO A 151 -15.06 -8.36 2.32
N CYS A 152 -13.93 -8.08 1.69
CA CYS A 152 -13.44 -8.83 0.53
C CYS A 152 -13.01 -10.26 0.89
N LEU A 153 -12.42 -10.47 2.07
CA LEU A 153 -11.89 -11.78 2.47
C LEU A 153 -12.91 -12.67 3.19
N LYS A 154 -14.00 -12.08 3.70
CA LYS A 154 -14.99 -12.76 4.55
C LYS A 154 -15.55 -14.06 3.95
N ASN A 155 -15.66 -14.14 2.64
CA ASN A 155 -16.27 -15.28 1.94
C ASN A 155 -15.25 -16.26 1.36
N ILE A 156 -13.95 -16.07 1.61
CA ILE A 156 -12.93 -17.01 1.16
C ILE A 156 -13.03 -18.29 2.01
N PRO A 157 -13.23 -19.48 1.40
CA PRO A 157 -13.25 -20.73 2.13
C PRO A 157 -11.94 -20.95 2.89
N THR A 158 -12.00 -21.49 4.12
CA THR A 158 -10.80 -21.69 4.97
C THR A 158 -9.67 -22.45 4.28
N ALA A 159 -10.00 -23.45 3.45
CA ALA A 159 -9.02 -24.22 2.68
C ALA A 159 -8.31 -23.41 1.57
N GLU A 160 -8.83 -22.22 1.23
CA GLU A 160 -8.28 -21.34 0.19
C GLU A 160 -7.66 -20.07 0.76
N GLN A 161 -7.79 -19.81 2.06
CA GLN A 161 -7.29 -18.60 2.69
C GLN A 161 -5.77 -18.45 2.55
N SER A 162 -5.02 -19.55 2.58
CA SER A 162 -3.56 -19.57 2.38
C SER A 162 -3.14 -19.54 0.91
N ASN A 163 -4.06 -19.68 -0.03
CA ASN A 163 -3.76 -19.80 -1.46
C ASN A 163 -3.67 -18.41 -2.13
N PHE A 164 -2.90 -17.51 -1.51
CA PHE A 164 -2.58 -16.23 -2.10
C PHE A 164 -1.14 -16.22 -2.62
N MET A 165 -0.90 -15.32 -3.56
CA MET A 165 0.43 -14.93 -3.99
C MET A 165 0.72 -13.51 -3.55
N ILE A 166 1.98 -13.23 -3.23
CA ILE A 166 2.42 -11.84 -3.04
C ILE A 166 2.98 -11.38 -4.38
N SER A 167 2.55 -10.20 -4.86
CA SER A 167 3.13 -9.62 -6.08
C SER A 167 4.65 -9.51 -5.97
N GLU A 168 5.35 -9.54 -7.11
CA GLU A 168 6.82 -9.56 -7.16
C GLU A 168 7.44 -8.41 -6.35
N GLU A 169 6.87 -7.22 -6.49
CA GLU A 169 7.28 -6.01 -5.77
C GLU A 169 6.63 -5.85 -4.38
N GLY A 170 5.69 -6.72 -4.02
CA GLY A 170 4.99 -6.66 -2.74
C GLY A 170 3.87 -5.61 -2.67
N SER A 171 3.41 -5.07 -3.79
CA SER A 171 2.30 -4.12 -3.83
C SER A 171 0.97 -4.68 -3.31
N TYR A 172 0.72 -5.98 -3.44
CA TYR A 172 -0.53 -6.61 -2.99
C TYR A 172 -0.39 -8.11 -2.75
N LEU A 173 -1.33 -8.66 -1.98
CA LEU A 173 -1.68 -10.08 -1.95
C LEU A 173 -2.78 -10.35 -2.99
N TYR A 174 -2.68 -11.48 -3.69
CA TYR A 174 -3.62 -11.87 -4.73
C TYR A 174 -4.20 -13.26 -4.48
N TRP A 175 -5.52 -13.35 -4.36
CA TRP A 175 -6.27 -14.61 -4.39
C TRP A 175 -6.88 -14.80 -5.78
N GLU A 176 -6.21 -15.58 -6.63
CA GLU A 176 -6.56 -15.78 -8.04
C GLU A 176 -8.01 -16.23 -8.24
N LYS A 177 -8.47 -17.22 -7.48
CA LYS A 177 -9.82 -17.78 -7.63
C LYS A 177 -10.94 -16.78 -7.36
N GLN A 178 -10.71 -15.83 -6.46
CA GLN A 178 -11.70 -14.83 -6.07
C GLN A 178 -11.47 -13.48 -6.74
N ASP A 179 -10.38 -13.34 -7.49
CA ASP A 179 -9.90 -12.10 -8.07
C ASP A 179 -9.78 -10.96 -7.04
N ILE A 180 -9.22 -11.28 -5.86
CA ILE A 180 -9.06 -10.31 -4.77
C ILE A 180 -7.61 -9.84 -4.71
N HIS A 181 -7.44 -8.53 -4.80
CA HIS A 181 -6.19 -7.84 -4.54
C HIS A 181 -6.29 -7.12 -3.19
N LEU A 182 -5.30 -7.31 -2.33
CA LEU A 182 -5.26 -6.70 -1.00
C LEU A 182 -3.90 -6.03 -0.75
N ASP A 183 -3.90 -4.72 -0.56
CA ASP A 183 -2.71 -3.92 -0.23
C ASP A 183 -2.60 -3.65 1.28
N LEU A 184 -1.52 -2.97 1.70
CA LEU A 184 -1.33 -2.58 3.11
C LEU A 184 -2.33 -1.52 3.59
N ASP A 185 -2.83 -0.68 2.70
CA ASP A 185 -3.75 0.39 3.07
C ASP A 185 -5.13 -0.15 3.44
N ALA A 186 -5.58 -1.22 2.76
CA ALA A 186 -6.77 -1.97 3.15
C ALA A 186 -6.63 -2.57 4.57
N LEU A 187 -5.44 -3.06 4.93
CA LEU A 187 -5.16 -3.55 6.29
C LEU A 187 -5.20 -2.42 7.32
N ARG A 188 -4.55 -1.29 7.00
CA ARG A 188 -4.52 -0.09 7.86
C ARG A 188 -5.91 0.48 8.09
N TYR A 189 -6.75 0.49 7.06
CA TYR A 189 -8.14 0.94 7.14
C TYR A 189 -8.94 0.15 8.18
N VAL A 190 -8.65 -1.16 8.33
CA VAL A 190 -9.32 -2.01 9.32
C VAL A 190 -8.73 -1.85 10.72
N ILE A 191 -7.39 -1.80 10.83
CA ILE A 191 -6.70 -1.80 12.14
C ILE A 191 -6.75 -0.45 12.84
N ASN A 192 -6.67 0.67 12.12
CA ASN A 192 -6.49 2.00 12.70
C ASN A 192 -7.72 2.91 12.46
N PRO A 193 -8.49 3.25 13.52
CA PRO A 193 -9.66 4.12 13.40
C PRO A 193 -9.38 5.52 12.87
N GLN A 194 -8.19 6.08 13.12
CA GLN A 194 -7.81 7.41 12.63
C GLN A 194 -7.54 7.37 11.13
N ILE A 195 -6.83 6.34 10.67
CA ILE A 195 -6.60 6.09 9.25
C ILE A 195 -7.94 5.85 8.55
N LYS A 196 -8.81 5.01 9.13
CA LYS A 196 -10.16 4.79 8.62
C LYS A 196 -10.94 6.10 8.40
N ALA A 197 -10.96 6.97 9.42
CA ALA A 197 -11.65 8.25 9.34
C ALA A 197 -11.06 9.16 8.25
N LYS A 198 -9.74 9.16 8.09
CA LYS A 198 -9.05 9.89 7.01
C LYS A 198 -9.43 9.37 5.63
N PHE A 199 -9.38 8.06 5.41
CA PHE A 199 -9.78 7.43 4.14
C PHE A 199 -11.27 7.66 3.84
N ASP A 200 -12.15 7.54 4.83
CA ASP A 200 -13.58 7.82 4.67
C ASP A 200 -13.83 9.29 4.29
N ALA A 201 -13.10 10.23 4.88
CA ALA A 201 -13.18 11.66 4.54
C ALA A 201 -12.65 11.96 3.13
N GLN A 202 -11.54 11.33 2.73
CA GLN A 202 -10.98 11.45 1.38
C GLN A 202 -11.94 10.89 0.34
N ARG A 203 -12.49 9.69 0.58
CA ARG A 203 -13.51 9.09 -0.29
C ARG A 203 -14.74 9.98 -0.43
N LEU A 204 -15.26 10.51 0.68
CA LEU A 204 -16.43 11.39 0.62
C LEU A 204 -16.14 12.66 -0.20
N THR A 205 -14.96 13.26 -0.02
CA THR A 205 -14.53 14.42 -0.81
C THR A 205 -14.45 14.07 -2.30
N HIS A 206 -13.82 12.95 -2.63
CA HIS A 206 -13.72 12.46 -4.01
C HIS A 206 -15.10 12.20 -4.61
N ASP A 207 -16.00 11.51 -3.91
CA ASP A 207 -17.34 11.19 -4.41
C ASP A 207 -18.15 12.46 -4.69
N VAL A 208 -18.04 13.49 -3.83
CA VAL A 208 -18.67 14.79 -4.05
C VAL A 208 -18.12 15.48 -5.30
N LEU A 209 -16.80 15.50 -5.49
CA LEU A 209 -16.18 16.08 -6.69
C LEU A 209 -16.60 15.33 -7.95
N PHE A 210 -16.58 14.00 -7.90
CA PHE A 210 -16.97 13.14 -8.99
C PHE A 210 -18.45 13.32 -9.37
N GLY A 211 -19.34 13.37 -8.38
CA GLY A 211 -20.76 13.68 -8.58
C GLY A 211 -21.00 15.05 -9.22
N LYS A 212 -20.27 16.08 -8.77
CA LYS A 212 -20.31 17.42 -9.38
C LYS A 212 -19.83 17.42 -10.83
N ALA A 213 -18.75 16.69 -11.13
CA ALA A 213 -18.24 16.54 -12.49
C ALA A 213 -19.26 15.85 -13.42
N ILE A 214 -19.91 14.79 -12.95
CA ILE A 214 -21.03 14.14 -13.67
C ILE A 214 -22.16 15.15 -13.94
N ALA A 215 -22.55 15.94 -12.93
CA ALA A 215 -23.60 16.94 -13.09
C ALA A 215 -23.22 18.05 -14.09
N ALA A 216 -21.95 18.48 -14.06
CA ALA A 216 -21.42 19.48 -14.98
C ALA A 216 -21.43 18.95 -16.42
N LEU A 217 -20.94 17.72 -16.63
CA LEU A 217 -20.95 17.07 -17.94
C LEU A 217 -22.38 16.91 -18.48
N ARG A 218 -23.31 16.46 -17.65
CA ARG A 218 -24.73 16.34 -18.04
C ARG A 218 -25.30 17.69 -18.50
N LYS A 219 -25.04 18.76 -17.74
CA LYS A 219 -25.49 20.11 -18.09
C LYS A 219 -24.86 20.62 -19.38
N GLN A 220 -23.57 20.35 -19.62
CA GLN A 220 -22.89 20.69 -20.88
C GLN A 220 -23.54 20.01 -22.08
N HIS A 221 -23.94 18.75 -21.93
CA HIS A 221 -24.68 17.98 -22.94
C HIS A 221 -26.18 18.29 -23.00
N LYS A 222 -26.67 19.25 -22.19
CA LYS A 222 -28.07 19.69 -22.11
C LYS A 222 -29.05 18.55 -21.80
N LEU A 223 -28.59 17.50 -21.10
CA LEU A 223 -29.41 16.37 -20.69
C LEU A 223 -30.15 16.68 -19.39
N LYS A 224 -31.41 16.27 -19.30
CA LYS A 224 -32.18 16.25 -18.05
C LYS A 224 -31.82 15.02 -17.24
N GLN A 225 -32.15 15.04 -15.95
CA GLN A 225 -31.96 13.85 -15.10
C GLN A 225 -32.86 12.68 -15.54
N SER A 226 -34.04 12.98 -16.10
CA SER A 226 -34.96 12.00 -16.69
C SER A 226 -34.40 11.32 -17.94
N ASP A 227 -33.42 11.93 -18.60
CA ASP A 227 -32.87 11.41 -19.86
C ASP A 227 -31.87 10.26 -19.61
N ILE A 228 -31.49 10.01 -18.35
CA ILE A 228 -30.65 8.86 -17.97
C ILE A 228 -31.54 7.61 -17.80
N ILE A 229 -31.84 6.95 -18.91
CA ILE A 229 -32.72 5.78 -18.94
C ILE A 229 -32.16 4.67 -18.04
N GLY A 230 -33.03 4.07 -17.22
CA GLY A 230 -32.66 3.02 -16.27
C GLY A 230 -32.39 3.52 -14.85
N LEU A 231 -32.36 4.85 -14.63
CA LEU A 231 -32.27 5.47 -13.31
C LEU A 231 -33.43 6.42 -13.07
N SER A 232 -33.92 6.47 -11.83
CA SER A 232 -34.86 7.51 -11.42
C SER A 232 -34.15 8.85 -11.25
N GLU A 233 -34.86 9.96 -11.46
CA GLU A 233 -34.30 11.31 -11.24
C GLU A 233 -33.73 11.48 -9.83
N ARG A 234 -34.35 10.83 -8.83
CA ARG A 234 -33.84 10.82 -7.45
C ARG A 234 -32.50 10.11 -7.34
N GLN A 235 -32.29 8.98 -8.01
CA GLN A 235 -31.00 8.29 -8.03
C GLN A 235 -29.94 9.12 -8.73
N VAL A 236 -30.25 9.70 -9.89
CA VAL A 236 -29.35 10.62 -10.61
C VAL A 236 -28.97 11.81 -9.72
N SER A 237 -29.95 12.45 -9.07
CA SER A 237 -29.73 13.56 -8.16
C SER A 237 -28.83 13.21 -6.97
N ARG A 238 -28.96 12.00 -6.41
CA ARG A 238 -28.09 11.57 -5.30
C ARG A 238 -26.66 11.31 -5.75
N ILE A 239 -26.46 10.67 -6.90
CA ILE A 239 -25.13 10.45 -7.50
C ILE A 239 -24.45 11.79 -7.79
N GLU A 240 -25.18 12.74 -8.39
CA GLU A 240 -24.68 14.10 -8.65
C GLU A 240 -24.30 14.87 -7.39
N LYS A 241 -24.84 14.48 -6.23
CA LYS A 241 -24.51 15.04 -4.91
C LYS A 241 -23.40 14.28 -4.18
N GLY A 242 -22.80 13.28 -4.82
CA GLY A 242 -21.69 12.51 -4.28
C GLY A 242 -22.09 11.24 -3.52
N GLU A 243 -23.26 10.67 -3.81
CA GLU A 243 -23.49 9.28 -3.44
C GLU A 243 -22.66 8.36 -4.35
N GLY A 244 -21.81 7.53 -3.76
CA GLY A 244 -21.00 6.55 -4.49
C GLY A 244 -21.84 5.67 -5.42
N THR A 245 -21.25 5.29 -6.55
CA THR A 245 -21.97 4.64 -7.65
C THR A 245 -21.24 3.38 -8.14
N LYS A 246 -21.97 2.47 -8.80
CA LYS A 246 -21.44 1.22 -9.35
C LYS A 246 -21.08 1.39 -10.83
N VAL A 247 -20.18 0.55 -11.33
CA VAL A 247 -19.79 0.53 -12.76
C VAL A 247 -21.00 0.38 -13.69
N ALA A 248 -21.93 -0.53 -13.38
CA ALA A 248 -23.15 -0.71 -14.16
C ALA A 248 -24.01 0.56 -14.25
N THR A 249 -24.04 1.36 -13.17
CA THR A 249 -24.74 2.65 -13.16
C THR A 249 -24.01 3.68 -14.03
N LEU A 250 -22.68 3.70 -13.98
CA LEU A 250 -21.86 4.59 -14.81
C LEU A 250 -21.99 4.29 -16.30
N GLN A 251 -22.20 3.03 -16.68
CA GLN A 251 -22.52 2.65 -18.05
C GLN A 251 -23.82 3.30 -18.55
N LEU A 252 -24.85 3.42 -17.70
CA LEU A 252 -26.09 4.12 -18.08
C LEU A 252 -25.86 5.61 -18.33
N PHE A 253 -25.00 6.25 -17.52
CA PHE A 253 -24.59 7.62 -17.78
C PHE A 253 -23.82 7.75 -19.10
N ALA A 254 -22.83 6.88 -19.36
CA ALA A 254 -22.05 6.90 -20.60
C ALA A 254 -22.96 6.72 -21.83
N GLN A 255 -23.90 5.77 -21.77
CA GLN A 255 -24.89 5.54 -22.83
C GLN A 255 -25.76 6.77 -23.09
N ALA A 256 -26.25 7.45 -22.04
CA ALA A 256 -27.03 8.67 -22.20
C ALA A 256 -26.22 9.82 -22.86
N HIS A 257 -24.91 9.85 -22.63
CA HIS A 257 -23.98 10.78 -23.28
C HIS A 257 -23.50 10.31 -24.66
N LYS A 258 -23.91 9.11 -25.10
CA LYS A 258 -23.45 8.45 -26.33
C LYS A 258 -21.93 8.30 -26.39
N MET A 259 -21.35 7.96 -25.25
CA MET A 259 -19.92 7.72 -25.07
C MET A 259 -19.68 6.28 -24.65
N GLU A 260 -18.53 5.74 -25.02
CA GLU A 260 -18.02 4.53 -24.39
C GLU A 260 -17.64 4.81 -22.93
N LEU A 261 -17.70 3.79 -22.08
CA LEU A 261 -17.50 3.96 -20.64
C LEU A 261 -16.13 4.58 -20.32
N ASN A 262 -15.07 4.14 -21.00
CA ASN A 262 -13.72 4.63 -20.75
C ASN A 262 -13.57 6.11 -21.13
N ASP A 263 -14.11 6.52 -22.28
CA ASP A 263 -14.10 7.92 -22.73
C ASP A 263 -14.91 8.81 -21.80
N TYR A 264 -16.05 8.29 -21.32
CA TYR A 264 -16.88 8.97 -20.33
C TYR A 264 -16.11 9.19 -19.02
N LEU A 265 -15.45 8.15 -18.49
CA LEU A 265 -14.66 8.25 -17.26
C LEU A 265 -13.47 9.18 -17.41
N ALA A 266 -12.76 9.16 -18.55
CA ALA A 266 -11.67 10.09 -18.83
C ALA A 266 -12.17 11.55 -18.85
N THR A 267 -13.33 11.79 -19.47
CA THR A 267 -13.94 13.13 -19.54
C THR A 267 -14.35 13.62 -18.15
N VAL A 268 -14.99 12.77 -17.35
CA VAL A 268 -15.36 13.09 -15.96
C VAL A 268 -14.10 13.33 -15.11
N GLY A 269 -13.05 12.52 -15.28
CA GLY A 269 -11.77 12.69 -14.59
C GLY A 269 -11.13 14.05 -14.88
N ASN A 270 -11.08 14.46 -16.15
CA ASN A 270 -10.58 15.78 -16.54
C ASN A 270 -11.39 16.93 -15.89
N LEU A 271 -12.72 16.75 -15.80
CA LEU A 271 -13.57 17.72 -15.12
C LEU A 271 -13.30 17.78 -13.62
N VAL A 272 -13.08 16.63 -12.95
CA VAL A 272 -12.69 16.59 -11.54
C VAL A 272 -11.40 17.37 -11.30
N SER A 273 -10.38 17.19 -12.14
CA SER A 273 -9.11 17.93 -12.05
C SER A 273 -9.24 19.44 -12.32
N SER A 274 -10.32 19.87 -12.99
CA SER A 274 -10.58 21.28 -13.30
C SER A 274 -11.40 22.02 -12.22
N ILE A 275 -11.97 21.31 -11.25
CA ILE A 275 -12.75 21.90 -10.16
C ILE A 275 -11.77 22.41 -9.08
N PRO A 276 -11.72 23.73 -8.80
CA PRO A 276 -10.86 24.25 -7.73
C PRO A 276 -11.31 23.72 -6.36
N ASP A 277 -10.34 23.39 -5.49
CA ASP A 277 -10.60 22.89 -4.12
C ASP A 277 -11.51 23.82 -3.30
N ASP A 278 -11.50 25.13 -3.59
CA ASP A 278 -12.34 26.13 -2.92
C ASP A 278 -13.86 26.00 -3.20
N PHE A 279 -14.27 25.23 -4.22
CA PHE A 279 -15.70 25.01 -4.54
C PHE A 279 -16.39 23.94 -3.69
N LEU A 280 -15.69 23.32 -2.73
CA LEU A 280 -16.23 22.26 -1.89
C LEU A 280 -17.29 22.74 -0.87
N PHE A 281 -17.39 24.04 -0.60
CA PHE A 281 -18.18 24.55 0.54
C PHE A 281 -19.37 25.48 0.20
N ASN A 282 -19.56 25.89 -1.06
CA ASN A 282 -20.55 26.94 -1.37
C ASN A 282 -21.95 26.46 -1.80
N ASP A 283 -22.16 25.17 -2.11
CA ASP A 283 -23.42 24.68 -2.70
C ASP A 283 -24.27 23.74 -1.80
N TYR A 284 -23.99 23.67 -0.49
CA TYR A 284 -24.88 22.93 0.42
C TYR A 284 -26.04 23.81 0.88
N ASP A 285 -27.12 23.74 0.10
CA ASP A 285 -28.48 24.20 0.41
C ASP A 285 -28.80 24.20 1.91
N THR A 286 -29.35 25.32 2.36
CA THR A 286 -29.50 25.79 3.74
C THR A 286 -30.59 25.08 4.57
N ASN A 287 -31.06 23.88 4.20
CA ASN A 287 -32.26 23.28 4.81
C ASN A 287 -32.10 21.86 5.42
N SER A 288 -30.89 21.42 5.80
CA SER A 288 -30.73 20.19 6.60
C SER A 288 -30.11 20.51 7.95
N SER A 289 -30.95 20.51 9.00
CA SER A 289 -30.57 20.66 10.40
C SER A 289 -30.04 19.35 10.98
N VAL A 290 -28.87 18.90 10.51
CA VAL A 290 -28.11 17.86 11.22
C VAL A 290 -26.63 18.27 11.24
N ASN A 291 -26.20 18.79 12.39
CA ASN A 291 -24.82 18.92 12.87
C ASN A 291 -23.74 19.38 11.87
N LYS A 292 -23.94 20.56 11.26
CA LYS A 292 -22.91 21.27 10.47
C LYS A 292 -21.63 21.71 11.23
N PRO A 293 -21.62 22.07 12.53
CA PRO A 293 -20.37 22.51 13.17
C PRO A 293 -19.44 21.34 13.54
N LEU A 294 -20.01 20.17 13.85
CA LEU A 294 -19.23 19.03 14.38
C LEU A 294 -18.30 18.39 13.33
N PHE A 295 -18.62 18.47 12.05
CA PHE A 295 -17.81 17.86 10.98
C PHE A 295 -16.65 18.77 10.51
N LYS A 296 -16.90 20.09 10.44
CA LYS A 296 -15.89 21.09 10.08
C LYS A 296 -14.79 21.19 11.13
N ASP A 297 -15.16 21.16 12.41
CA ASP A 297 -14.22 21.24 13.53
C ASP A 297 -13.40 19.96 13.66
N LYS A 298 -13.99 18.80 13.33
CA LYS A 298 -13.30 17.50 13.36
C LYS A 298 -12.33 17.32 12.19
N LEU A 299 -12.70 17.79 10.98
CA LEU A 299 -11.78 17.80 9.83
C LEU A 299 -10.66 18.82 10.00
N ARG A 300 -10.93 20.02 10.54
CA ARG A 300 -9.87 20.96 10.90
C ARG A 300 -8.95 20.40 11.98
N GLN A 301 -9.47 19.76 13.03
CA GLN A 301 -8.64 19.08 14.03
C GLN A 301 -7.77 17.96 13.43
N ILE A 302 -8.27 17.22 12.45
CA ILE A 302 -7.51 16.15 11.77
C ILE A 302 -6.44 16.76 10.85
N MET A 303 -6.73 17.89 10.19
CA MET A 303 -5.79 18.56 9.27
C MET A 303 -4.76 19.45 9.98
N GLU A 304 -5.08 20.05 11.12
CA GLU A 304 -4.19 20.94 11.89
C GLU A 304 -3.15 20.16 12.72
N ASN A 305 -3.36 18.86 12.95
CA ASN A 305 -2.43 18.03 13.72
C ASN A 305 -1.24 17.47 12.92
N GLU A 306 -1.18 17.66 11.60
CA GLU A 306 -0.07 17.15 10.78
C GLU A 306 0.33 18.16 9.69
N THR A 307 1.18 19.14 10.06
CA THR A 307 2.07 19.79 9.08
C THR A 307 3.17 18.80 8.72
N ILE A 308 3.01 18.07 7.62
CA ILE A 308 4.09 17.31 6.97
C ILE A 308 4.16 17.70 5.50
N GLU A 309 5.37 18.04 5.07
CA GLU A 309 5.75 18.60 3.77
C GLU A 309 5.17 17.84 2.57
N VAL A 310 4.36 18.55 1.78
CA VAL A 310 3.90 18.11 0.46
C VAL A 310 5.08 18.23 -0.52
N ILE A 311 5.67 17.09 -0.90
CA ILE A 311 6.51 17.01 -2.10
C ILE A 311 5.57 16.70 -3.28
N SER A 312 5.33 17.71 -4.10
CA SER A 312 4.71 17.57 -5.42
C SER A 312 5.60 16.73 -6.34
N SER A 313 5.05 15.66 -6.90
CA SER A 313 5.64 14.98 -8.05
C SER A 313 4.69 15.06 -9.24
N SER A 314 4.98 16.01 -10.11
CA SER A 314 4.50 16.07 -11.48
C SER A 314 5.18 14.96 -12.28
N SER A 315 4.42 14.04 -12.87
CA SER A 315 4.91 13.13 -13.91
C SER A 315 4.15 13.40 -15.21
N ASN A 316 4.78 14.21 -16.07
CA ASN A 316 4.64 14.07 -17.51
C ASN A 316 5.55 12.91 -17.92
N SER A 317 5.04 11.92 -18.63
CA SER A 317 5.81 11.24 -19.67
C SER A 317 4.89 10.42 -20.57
N ASP A 318 4.95 10.81 -21.84
CA ASP A 318 4.43 10.19 -23.05
C ASP A 318 4.64 8.66 -23.12
N CYS A 319 3.62 7.95 -23.60
CA CYS A 319 3.78 6.62 -24.19
C CYS A 319 3.80 6.74 -25.72
N PRO A 320 4.80 6.20 -26.42
CA PRO A 320 4.77 6.08 -27.87
C PRO A 320 3.96 4.84 -28.30
N SER A 321 3.16 5.06 -29.34
CA SER A 321 2.45 4.09 -30.17
C SER A 321 3.36 3.10 -30.90
N MET A 322 2.92 1.85 -31.03
CA MET A 322 3.16 0.89 -32.14
C MET A 322 1.99 -0.13 -32.07
N GLU A 323 1.05 -0.26 -33.02
CA GLU A 323 1.15 -0.92 -34.35
C GLU A 323 1.99 -2.20 -34.25
N GLU A 324 1.49 -3.44 -34.39
CA GLU A 324 0.38 -4.05 -35.14
C GLU A 324 -0.40 -5.09 -34.31
#